data_AF-A0A8J3Y7U8-F1
#
_entry.id   AF-A0A8J3Y7U8-F1
#
_cell.length_a   1.000
_cell.length_b   1.000
_cell.length_c   1.000
_cell.angle_alpha   90.00
_cell.angle_beta   90.00
_cell.angle_gamma   90.00
#
_symmetry.space_group_name_H-M   'P 1'
#
loop_
_entity.id
_entity.type
_entity.pdbx_description
1 polymer ?
#
loop_
_entity_poly.entity_id
_entity_poly.type
_entity_poly.pdbx_seq_one_letter_code
_entity_poly.pdbx_strand_id
1 'polypeptide(L)'
;MEELSNQLLVVTVLAYLAAMIGHAAEYAFGTRSHVGRAALRPEAELAYAGAPATPPAAPVVSPVAAAAGPAAPRDTTGAAWAGRAAVALYAVGVAAHTGTVVTRGLAAGRLTWGNMYEYILTATLIAAVVWAGVLVRRPALRHLGLYVSLVLVVLIGAAGMVAYTPVGPLVPALDSYWFVIHVAAVMISSGIFLVGVVPATMYLLRTGYDNGKRSFPYTLGRRAPAAALLERLTFRMHAFAFPIWTFGALIAGPIWAEASWGRYWGWDPKEVWAFISWVVYAGYLHARATPSVKRTTAMWIAIAGFVTMLMNLFGVNLFFEGLHSYADAG
;
A
#
# COMPACT_ATOMS: atom_id res chain seq x y z
N MET A 1 14.59 3.88 25.85
CA MET A 1 13.58 4.03 24.78
C MET A 1 13.90 3.16 23.57
N GLU A 2 15.17 3.03 23.17
CA GLU A 2 15.58 2.14 22.06
C GLU A 2 15.19 0.67 22.29
N GLU A 3 15.51 0.12 23.46
CA GLU A 3 15.14 -1.27 23.80
C GLU A 3 13.63 -1.51 23.70
N LEU A 4 12.83 -0.55 24.20
CA LEU A 4 11.37 -0.61 24.09
C LEU A 4 10.90 -0.59 22.62
N SER A 5 11.54 0.22 21.77
CA SER A 5 11.28 0.21 20.32
C SER A 5 11.50 -1.17 19.71
N ASN A 6 12.62 -1.81 20.07
CA ASN A 6 12.98 -3.14 19.55
C ASN A 6 12.00 -4.22 20.03
N GLN A 7 11.58 -4.18 21.29
CA GLN A 7 10.56 -5.09 21.83
C GLN A 7 9.20 -4.88 21.17
N LEU A 8 8.79 -3.62 20.96
CA LEU A 8 7.55 -3.28 20.26
C LEU A 8 7.59 -3.71 18.79
N LEU A 9 8.76 -3.73 18.15
CA LEU A 9 8.91 -4.23 16.78
C LEU A 9 8.60 -5.73 16.72
N VAL A 10 9.08 -6.51 17.69
CA VAL A 10 8.76 -7.95 17.78
C VAL A 10 7.25 -8.14 17.93
N VAL A 11 6.62 -7.40 18.84
CA VAL A 11 5.15 -7.42 19.02
C VAL A 11 4.43 -7.05 17.72
N THR A 12 4.92 -6.03 17.02
CA THR A 12 4.38 -5.58 15.72
C THR A 12 4.40 -6.69 14.68
N VAL A 13 5.55 -7.35 14.49
CA VAL A 13 5.71 -8.44 13.52
C VAL A 13 4.81 -9.61 13.88
N LEU A 14 4.79 -10.02 15.15
CA LEU A 14 3.94 -11.12 15.61
C LEU A 14 2.45 -10.82 15.46
N ALA A 15 2.03 -9.59 15.76
CA ALA A 15 0.64 -9.16 15.61
C ALA A 15 0.21 -9.14 14.14
N TYR A 16 1.02 -8.59 13.24
CA TYR A 16 0.72 -8.64 11.80
C TYR A 16 0.77 -10.06 11.24
N LEU A 17 1.67 -10.92 11.72
CA LEU A 17 1.73 -12.32 11.32
C LEU A 17 0.49 -13.09 11.80
N ALA A 18 0.05 -12.88 13.04
CA ALA A 18 -1.16 -13.49 13.57
C ALA A 18 -2.41 -12.97 12.83
N ALA A 19 -2.47 -11.67 12.52
CA ALA A 19 -3.51 -11.08 11.67
C ALA A 19 -3.52 -11.71 10.26
N MET A 20 -2.34 -11.89 9.66
CA MET A 20 -2.17 -12.54 8.37
C MET A 20 -2.74 -13.97 8.39
N ILE A 21 -2.41 -14.77 9.41
CA ILE A 21 -2.91 -16.14 9.57
C ILE A 21 -4.44 -16.15 9.77
N GLY A 22 -4.98 -15.25 10.59
CA GLY A 22 -6.43 -15.15 10.80
C GLY A 22 -7.18 -14.74 9.53
N HIS A 23 -6.62 -13.81 8.75
CA HIS A 23 -7.15 -13.46 7.44
C HIS A 23 -7.01 -14.60 6.43
N ALA A 24 -5.93 -15.38 6.47
CA ALA A 24 -5.76 -16.58 5.64
C ALA A 24 -6.80 -17.64 5.97
N ALA A 25 -7.08 -17.88 7.26
CA ALA A 25 -8.11 -18.81 7.70
C ALA A 25 -9.51 -18.36 7.22
N GLU A 26 -9.85 -17.08 7.34
CA GLU A 26 -11.09 -16.53 6.79
C GLU A 26 -11.12 -16.68 5.25
N TYR A 27 -10.02 -16.40 4.55
CA TYR A 27 -9.93 -16.53 3.10
C TYR A 27 -10.08 -17.97 2.62
N ALA A 28 -9.53 -18.94 3.37
CA ALA A 28 -9.51 -20.35 3.01
C ALA A 28 -10.85 -21.05 3.32
N PHE A 29 -11.44 -20.74 4.48
CA PHE A 29 -12.57 -21.48 5.06
C PHE A 29 -13.86 -20.65 5.18
N GLY A 30 -13.82 -19.35 4.92
CA GLY A 30 -14.98 -18.47 5.00
C GLY A 30 -16.02 -18.70 3.89
N THR A 31 -17.27 -18.39 4.22
CA THR A 31 -18.43 -18.42 3.31
C THR A 31 -18.37 -17.29 2.29
N ARG A 32 -18.77 -17.58 1.04
CA ARG A 32 -18.72 -16.64 -0.10
C ARG A 32 -19.57 -15.37 0.08
N SER A 33 -20.50 -15.38 1.05
CA SER A 33 -21.53 -14.35 1.25
C SER A 33 -20.94 -12.95 1.51
N HIS A 34 -19.75 -12.86 2.13
CA HIS A 34 -19.09 -11.60 2.44
C HIS A 34 -18.38 -10.96 1.24
N VAL A 35 -17.83 -11.78 0.32
CA VAL A 35 -17.12 -11.32 -0.89
C VAL A 35 -18.13 -10.78 -1.92
N GLY A 36 -19.33 -11.38 -2.00
CA GLY A 36 -20.43 -10.91 -2.85
C GLY A 36 -21.08 -9.62 -2.37
N ARG A 37 -21.20 -9.39 -1.05
CA ARG A 37 -21.80 -8.15 -0.50
C ARG A 37 -21.02 -6.88 -0.86
N ALA A 38 -19.70 -6.97 -1.06
CA ALA A 38 -18.89 -5.84 -1.52
C ALA A 38 -19.25 -5.40 -2.96
N ALA A 39 -19.83 -6.29 -3.76
CA ALA A 39 -20.26 -6.03 -5.14
C ALA A 39 -21.65 -5.36 -5.24
N LEU A 40 -22.48 -5.45 -4.19
CA LEU A 40 -23.92 -5.13 -4.25
C LEU A 40 -24.30 -3.75 -3.70
N ARG A 41 -23.35 -2.90 -3.28
CA ARG A 41 -23.67 -1.50 -2.93
C ARG A 41 -23.47 -0.62 -4.16
N PRO A 42 -24.54 -0.09 -4.78
CA PRO A 42 -24.39 0.99 -5.74
C PRO A 42 -23.83 2.19 -4.98
N GLU A 43 -22.64 2.65 -5.35
CA GLU A 43 -22.18 3.98 -4.96
C GLU A 43 -22.48 4.91 -6.12
N ALA A 44 -23.14 6.03 -5.81
CA ALA A 44 -23.48 7.08 -6.76
C ALA A 44 -22.23 7.45 -7.56
N GLU A 45 -22.37 7.35 -8.88
CA GLU A 45 -21.41 7.84 -9.83
C GLU A 45 -21.23 9.34 -9.58
N LEU A 46 -20.03 9.75 -9.17
CA LEU A 46 -19.70 11.17 -9.10
C LEU A 46 -19.63 11.69 -10.53
N ALA A 47 -20.73 12.30 -10.97
CA ALA A 47 -20.81 13.00 -12.24
C ALA A 47 -19.74 14.10 -12.26
N TYR A 48 -18.93 14.10 -13.31
CA TYR A 48 -18.01 15.19 -13.61
C TYR A 48 -18.82 16.42 -13.99
N ALA A 49 -18.54 17.57 -13.39
CA ALA A 49 -19.17 18.83 -13.77
C ALA A 49 -18.78 19.17 -15.22
N GLY A 50 -19.74 19.09 -16.15
CA GLY A 50 -19.54 19.49 -17.56
C GLY A 50 -20.21 18.62 -18.64
N ALA A 51 -20.91 17.53 -18.30
CA ALA A 51 -21.64 16.76 -19.32
C ALA A 51 -22.99 17.43 -19.67
N PRO A 52 -23.37 17.52 -20.96
CA PRO A 52 -24.67 18.08 -21.36
C PRO A 52 -25.83 17.23 -20.81
N ALA A 53 -26.85 17.90 -20.29
CA ALA A 53 -28.02 17.26 -19.69
C ALA A 53 -28.88 16.60 -20.77
N THR A 54 -28.82 15.27 -20.86
CA THR A 54 -29.78 14.46 -21.61
C THR A 54 -31.02 14.21 -20.74
N PRO A 55 -32.26 14.33 -21.26
CA PRO A 55 -33.48 14.09 -20.48
C PRO A 55 -33.55 12.64 -19.96
N PRO A 56 -34.21 12.40 -18.82
CA PRO A 56 -34.19 11.11 -18.15
C PRO A 56 -34.89 10.03 -18.99
N ALA A 57 -34.14 9.02 -19.41
CA ALA A 57 -34.70 7.79 -19.94
C ALA A 57 -35.49 7.07 -18.84
N ALA A 58 -36.61 6.44 -19.22
CA ALA A 58 -37.46 5.64 -18.36
C ALA A 58 -36.64 4.62 -17.54
N PRO A 59 -37.05 4.28 -16.30
CA PRO A 59 -36.27 3.44 -15.42
C PRO A 59 -36.11 2.04 -16.03
N VAL A 60 -34.92 1.76 -16.57
CA VAL A 60 -34.51 0.41 -16.89
C VAL A 60 -34.34 -0.32 -15.56
N VAL A 61 -35.34 -1.10 -15.18
CA VAL A 61 -35.24 -2.01 -14.04
C VAL A 61 -34.11 -2.98 -14.36
N SER A 62 -32.95 -2.73 -13.76
CA SER A 62 -31.80 -3.62 -13.89
C SER A 62 -32.20 -5.01 -13.38
N PRO A 63 -31.91 -6.12 -14.09
CA PRO A 63 -32.28 -7.47 -13.65
C PRO A 63 -31.70 -7.85 -12.28
N VAL A 64 -30.77 -7.04 -11.76
CA VAL A 64 -30.13 -7.17 -10.45
C VAL A 64 -31.09 -6.86 -9.28
N ALA A 65 -32.13 -6.03 -9.49
CA ALA A 65 -33.06 -5.68 -8.42
C ALA A 65 -33.99 -6.83 -8.00
N ALA A 66 -34.23 -7.80 -8.89
CA ALA A 66 -35.09 -8.96 -8.62
C ALA A 66 -34.38 -10.10 -7.84
N ALA A 67 -33.07 -9.97 -7.57
CA ALA A 67 -32.27 -10.99 -6.87
C ALA A 67 -31.99 -10.66 -5.38
N ALA A 68 -32.70 -9.70 -4.80
CA ALA A 68 -32.64 -9.41 -3.36
C ALA A 68 -33.44 -10.47 -2.57
N GLY A 69 -32.91 -11.70 -2.52
CA GLY A 69 -33.38 -12.73 -1.61
C GLY A 69 -33.25 -12.32 -0.14
N PRO A 70 -33.98 -12.98 0.78
CA PRO A 70 -34.04 -12.61 2.18
C PRO A 70 -32.63 -12.53 2.81
N ALA A 71 -32.46 -11.60 3.75
CA ALA A 71 -31.19 -11.34 4.42
C ALA A 71 -30.56 -12.64 4.93
N ALA A 72 -29.46 -13.05 4.29
CA ALA A 72 -28.76 -14.28 4.63
C ALA A 72 -28.33 -14.29 6.11
N PRO A 73 -28.34 -15.46 6.78
CA PRO A 73 -28.04 -15.57 8.21
C PRO A 73 -26.70 -14.93 8.57
N ARG A 74 -26.58 -14.39 9.78
CA ARG A 74 -25.29 -13.96 10.33
C ARG A 74 -24.40 -15.21 10.43
N ASP A 75 -23.37 -15.29 9.60
CA ASP A 75 -22.42 -16.41 9.60
C ASP A 75 -21.71 -16.50 10.96
N THR A 76 -22.09 -17.51 11.74
CA THR A 76 -21.54 -17.90 13.05
C THR A 76 -20.40 -18.91 12.92
N THR A 77 -19.79 -19.02 11.74
CA THR A 77 -18.70 -19.98 11.49
C THR A 77 -17.37 -19.49 12.08
N GLY A 78 -16.53 -20.44 12.54
CA GLY A 78 -15.20 -20.14 13.10
C GLY A 78 -14.31 -19.30 12.18
N ALA A 79 -14.47 -19.41 10.86
CA ALA A 79 -13.76 -18.60 9.87
C ALA A 79 -14.12 -17.10 9.94
N ALA A 80 -15.38 -16.75 10.19
CA ALA A 80 -15.78 -15.36 10.36
C ALA A 80 -15.26 -14.75 11.66
N TRP A 81 -15.10 -15.57 12.71
CA TRP A 81 -14.46 -15.14 13.96
C TRP A 81 -12.95 -14.95 13.76
N ALA A 82 -12.27 -15.86 13.07
CA ALA A 82 -10.86 -15.71 12.69
C ALA A 82 -10.62 -14.40 11.92
N GLY A 83 -11.51 -14.03 10.99
CA GLY A 83 -11.45 -12.76 10.28
C GLY A 83 -11.62 -11.53 11.17
N ARG A 84 -12.51 -11.58 12.17
CA ARG A 84 -12.69 -10.49 13.14
C ARG A 84 -11.50 -10.37 14.10
N ALA A 85 -11.02 -11.51 14.59
CA ALA A 85 -9.82 -11.58 15.42
C ALA A 85 -8.60 -11.04 14.66
N ALA A 86 -8.48 -11.35 13.37
CA ALA A 86 -7.42 -10.82 12.52
C ALA A 86 -7.43 -9.29 12.44
N VAL A 87 -8.61 -8.66 12.30
CA VAL A 87 -8.72 -7.19 12.32
C VAL A 87 -8.31 -6.62 13.68
N ALA A 88 -8.67 -7.27 14.79
CA ALA A 88 -8.27 -6.84 16.13
C ALA A 88 -6.74 -6.95 16.32
N LEU A 89 -6.14 -8.08 15.93
CA LEU A 89 -4.70 -8.29 15.94
C LEU A 89 -3.97 -7.30 15.03
N TYR A 90 -4.55 -6.98 13.88
CA TYR A 90 -4.02 -5.95 12.99
C TYR A 90 -4.00 -4.58 13.67
N ALA A 91 -5.07 -4.20 14.38
CA ALA A 91 -5.13 -2.96 15.15
C ALA A 91 -4.10 -2.93 16.29
N VAL A 92 -3.89 -4.06 16.98
CA VAL A 92 -2.80 -4.21 17.96
C VAL A 92 -1.45 -4.02 17.27
N GLY A 93 -1.25 -4.60 16.08
CA GLY A 93 -0.05 -4.40 15.27
C GLY A 93 0.17 -2.93 14.91
N VAL A 94 -0.86 -2.18 14.51
CA VAL A 94 -0.77 -0.74 14.21
C VAL A 94 -0.38 0.07 15.46
N ALA A 95 -0.97 -0.25 16.61
CA ALA A 95 -0.67 0.42 17.88
C ALA A 95 0.78 0.14 18.31
N ALA A 96 1.21 -1.12 18.28
CA ALA A 96 2.59 -1.50 18.57
C ALA A 96 3.58 -0.86 17.59
N HIS A 97 3.24 -0.82 16.30
CA HIS A 97 4.09 -0.24 15.26
C HIS A 97 4.26 1.27 15.44
N THR A 98 3.18 1.96 15.81
CA THR A 98 3.22 3.37 16.18
C THR A 98 4.12 3.56 17.40
N GLY A 99 3.98 2.69 18.40
CA GLY A 99 4.86 2.65 19.57
C GLY A 99 6.34 2.48 19.19
N THR A 100 6.67 1.56 18.28
CA THR A 100 8.04 1.36 17.76
C THR A 100 8.59 2.66 17.18
N VAL A 101 7.87 3.29 16.24
CA VAL A 101 8.32 4.53 15.59
C VAL A 101 8.47 5.68 16.61
N VAL A 102 7.51 5.87 17.51
CA VAL A 102 7.55 6.95 18.51
C VAL A 102 8.68 6.73 19.51
N THR A 103 8.80 5.53 20.09
CA THR A 103 9.84 5.24 21.08
C THR A 103 11.23 5.28 20.48
N ARG A 104 11.39 4.91 19.20
CA ARG A 104 12.64 5.09 18.47
C ARG A 104 12.99 6.57 18.28
N GLY A 105 12.02 7.42 17.93
CA GLY A 105 12.24 8.86 17.78
C GLY A 105 12.62 9.52 19.09
N LEU A 106 11.96 9.13 20.18
CA LEU A 106 12.30 9.58 21.53
C LEU A 106 13.70 9.12 21.96
N ALA A 107 14.13 7.91 21.57
CA ALA A 107 15.49 7.44 21.83
C ALA A 107 16.54 8.25 21.05
N ALA A 108 16.23 8.64 19.82
CA ALA A 108 17.13 9.39 18.95
C ALA A 108 17.15 10.89 19.28
N GLY A 109 16.13 11.42 19.96
CA GLY A 109 15.93 12.86 20.16
C GLY A 109 15.55 13.61 18.87
N ARG A 110 15.05 12.88 17.85
CA ARG A 110 14.77 13.39 16.50
C ARG A 110 13.71 12.54 15.79
N LEU A 111 13.27 12.99 14.61
CA LEU A 111 12.42 12.18 13.74
C LEU A 111 13.16 10.94 13.21
N THR A 112 12.42 9.83 13.08
CA THR A 112 12.93 8.49 12.74
C THR A 112 13.00 8.26 11.24
N TRP A 113 13.67 9.14 10.49
CA TRP A 113 13.73 9.07 9.03
C TRP A 113 15.17 9.07 8.49
N GLY A 114 16.16 8.88 9.37
CA GLY A 114 17.57 9.12 9.06
C GLY A 114 18.31 7.99 8.34
N ASN A 115 17.68 6.82 8.18
CA ASN A 115 18.28 5.65 7.54
C ASN A 115 17.21 4.75 6.91
N MET A 116 17.66 3.71 6.19
CA MET A 116 16.78 2.79 5.49
C MET A 116 15.82 2.03 6.42
N TYR A 117 16.28 1.58 7.59
CA TYR A 117 15.43 0.90 8.57
C TYR A 117 14.28 1.77 9.04
N GLU A 118 14.63 2.99 9.46
CA GLU A 118 13.71 4.04 9.89
C GLU A 118 12.67 4.42 8.83
N TYR A 119 13.12 4.51 7.57
CA TYR A 119 12.25 4.72 6.42
C TYR A 119 11.27 3.56 6.22
N ILE A 120 11.74 2.31 6.24
CA ILE A 120 10.88 1.13 6.04
C ILE A 120 9.82 1.05 7.14
N LEU A 121 10.20 1.24 8.41
CA LEU A 121 9.26 1.23 9.53
C LEU A 121 8.17 2.28 9.35
N THR A 122 8.55 3.53 9.04
CA THR A 122 7.59 4.61 8.91
C THR A 122 6.67 4.42 7.67
N ALA A 123 7.23 4.03 6.53
CA ALA A 123 6.45 3.80 5.30
C ALA A 123 5.47 2.61 5.46
N THR A 124 5.90 1.54 6.14
CA THR A 124 5.03 0.39 6.43
C THR A 124 4.00 0.70 7.51
N LEU A 125 4.29 1.58 8.48
CA LEU A 125 3.29 2.11 9.41
C LEU A 125 2.22 2.90 8.67
N ILE A 126 2.61 3.78 7.75
CA ILE A 126 1.65 4.53 6.91
C ILE A 126 0.79 3.57 6.11
N ALA A 127 1.38 2.58 5.45
CA ALA A 127 0.62 1.55 4.75
C ALA A 127 -0.37 0.84 5.67
N ALA A 128 0.04 0.54 6.91
CA ALA A 128 -0.82 -0.13 7.87
C ALA A 128 -2.01 0.73 8.32
N VAL A 129 -1.77 2.02 8.56
CA VAL A 129 -2.83 3.00 8.89
C VAL A 129 -3.78 3.21 7.70
N VAL A 130 -3.25 3.32 6.48
CA VAL A 130 -4.06 3.43 5.25
C VAL A 130 -4.97 2.22 5.11
N TRP A 131 -4.44 1.01 5.32
CA TRP A 131 -5.25 -0.21 5.27
C TRP A 131 -6.29 -0.26 6.39
N ALA A 132 -5.95 0.10 7.62
CA ALA A 132 -6.91 0.22 8.71
C ALA A 132 -8.06 1.19 8.35
N GLY A 133 -7.74 2.33 7.73
CA GLY A 133 -8.73 3.28 7.21
C GLY A 133 -9.63 2.66 6.14
N VAL A 134 -9.08 1.86 5.23
CA VAL A 134 -9.87 1.08 4.25
C VAL A 134 -10.81 0.10 4.96
N LEU A 135 -10.35 -0.60 6.00
CA LEU A 135 -11.20 -1.53 6.77
C LEU A 135 -12.33 -0.83 7.52
N VAL A 136 -12.09 0.36 8.07
CA VAL A 136 -13.14 1.17 8.71
C VAL A 136 -14.21 1.58 7.70
N ARG A 137 -13.82 2.03 6.51
CA ARG A 137 -14.77 2.48 5.47
C ARG A 137 -15.43 1.32 4.71
N ARG A 138 -14.71 0.22 4.53
CA ARG A 138 -15.09 -0.93 3.71
C ARG A 138 -14.72 -2.25 4.40
N PRO A 139 -15.37 -2.60 5.53
CA PRO A 139 -15.03 -3.80 6.31
C PRO A 139 -15.21 -5.12 5.53
N ALA A 140 -16.01 -5.11 4.46
CA ALA A 140 -16.15 -6.25 3.56
C ALA A 140 -14.83 -6.63 2.85
N LEU A 141 -13.86 -5.71 2.76
CA LEU A 141 -12.55 -5.93 2.15
C LEU A 141 -11.53 -6.58 3.09
N ARG A 142 -11.89 -6.90 4.35
CA ARG A 142 -10.96 -7.43 5.35
C ARG A 142 -10.16 -8.66 4.93
N HIS A 143 -10.70 -9.48 4.03
CA HIS A 143 -10.02 -10.66 3.52
C HIS A 143 -8.80 -10.33 2.64
N LEU A 144 -8.73 -9.12 2.04
CA LEU A 144 -7.52 -8.62 1.39
C LEU A 144 -6.42 -8.26 2.41
N GLY A 145 -6.78 -8.15 3.70
CA GLY A 145 -5.85 -7.90 4.79
C GLY A 145 -4.80 -9.00 4.95
N LEU A 146 -5.07 -10.21 4.44
CA LEU A 146 -4.06 -11.26 4.26
C LEU A 146 -2.85 -10.74 3.48
N TYR A 147 -3.10 -10.24 2.27
CA TYR A 147 -2.03 -9.85 1.35
C TYR A 147 -1.34 -8.56 1.79
N VAL A 148 -2.08 -7.62 2.38
CA VAL A 148 -1.48 -6.42 2.98
C VAL A 148 -0.58 -6.81 4.14
N SER A 149 -1.05 -7.64 5.07
CA SER A 149 -0.25 -8.08 6.23
C SER A 149 0.97 -8.88 5.80
N LEU A 150 0.87 -9.70 4.75
CA LEU A 150 2.01 -10.40 4.17
C LEU A 150 3.11 -9.42 3.72
N VAL A 151 2.75 -8.39 2.95
CA VAL A 151 3.72 -7.38 2.48
C VAL A 151 4.34 -6.64 3.67
N LEU A 152 3.54 -6.28 4.69
CA LEU A 152 4.05 -5.63 5.90
C LEU A 152 5.03 -6.51 6.67
N VAL A 153 4.69 -7.78 6.93
CA VAL A 153 5.57 -8.72 7.65
C VAL A 153 6.88 -8.93 6.89
N VAL A 154 6.82 -9.10 5.57
CA VAL A 154 8.03 -9.27 4.75
C VAL A 154 8.92 -8.04 4.81
N LEU A 155 8.36 -6.84 4.66
CA LEU A 155 9.16 -5.60 4.65
C LEU A 155 9.71 -5.24 6.03
N ILE A 156 8.90 -5.38 7.10
CA ILE A 156 9.36 -5.13 8.47
C ILE A 156 10.39 -6.18 8.88
N GLY A 157 10.18 -7.45 8.50
CA GLY A 157 11.17 -8.52 8.70
C GLY A 157 12.48 -8.23 7.97
N ALA A 158 12.42 -7.83 6.69
CA ALA A 158 13.59 -7.42 5.93
C ALA A 158 14.28 -6.20 6.55
N ALA A 159 13.53 -5.24 7.08
CA ALA A 159 14.09 -4.10 7.80
C ALA A 159 14.89 -4.57 9.02
N GLY A 160 14.33 -5.44 9.86
CA GLY A 160 15.01 -5.97 11.05
C GLY A 160 16.21 -6.86 10.74
N MET A 161 16.21 -7.60 9.63
CA MET A 161 17.27 -8.55 9.28
C MET A 161 18.41 -7.94 8.46
N VAL A 162 18.09 -7.01 7.55
CA VAL A 162 19.04 -6.52 6.53
C VAL A 162 19.31 -5.02 6.67
N ALA A 163 18.35 -4.25 7.18
CA ALA A 163 18.48 -2.79 7.23
C ALA A 163 18.81 -2.25 8.63
N TYR A 164 18.76 -3.08 9.68
CA TYR A 164 18.77 -2.60 11.06
C TYR A 164 20.00 -1.73 11.35
N THR A 165 19.73 -0.52 11.84
CA THR A 165 20.75 0.44 12.25
C THR A 165 20.50 0.81 13.71
N PRO A 166 21.54 0.80 14.59
CA PRO A 166 21.43 1.33 15.94
C PRO A 166 20.94 2.78 15.97
N VAL A 167 20.34 3.19 17.08
CA VAL A 167 19.92 4.59 17.23
C VAL A 167 21.17 5.48 17.30
N GLY A 168 21.18 6.55 16.51
CA GLY A 168 22.31 7.48 16.41
C GLY A 168 21.92 8.87 15.89
N PRO A 169 22.85 9.83 15.88
CA PRO A 169 22.62 11.17 15.34
C PRO A 169 22.31 11.13 13.84
N LEU A 170 21.70 12.18 13.30
CA LEU A 170 21.60 12.34 11.84
C LEU A 170 22.97 12.63 11.26
N VAL A 171 23.21 12.12 10.05
CA VAL A 171 24.30 12.65 9.24
C VAL A 171 23.97 14.12 8.91
N PRO A 172 24.96 15.04 8.93
CA PRO A 172 24.70 16.48 8.79
C PRO A 172 23.87 16.88 7.56
N ALA A 173 24.01 16.14 6.45
CA ALA A 173 23.23 16.37 5.22
C ALA A 173 21.70 16.18 5.38
N LEU A 174 21.25 15.47 6.43
CA LEU A 174 19.82 15.25 6.71
C LEU A 174 19.24 16.25 7.71
N ASP A 175 20.05 17.16 8.25
CA ASP A 175 19.60 18.13 9.26
C ASP A 175 19.05 19.41 8.60
N SER A 176 17.95 19.28 7.86
CA SER A 176 17.28 20.41 7.22
C SER A 176 15.76 20.27 7.19
N TYR A 177 15.04 21.40 7.13
CA TYR A 177 13.58 21.39 7.01
C TYR A 177 13.11 20.79 5.67
N TRP A 178 13.89 20.95 4.60
CA TRP A 178 13.60 20.37 3.29
C TRP A 178 13.70 18.84 3.30
N PHE A 179 14.62 18.26 4.06
CA PHE A 179 14.68 16.82 4.30
C PHE A 179 13.36 16.31 4.88
N VAL A 180 12.83 16.99 5.93
CA VAL A 180 11.57 16.61 6.58
C VAL A 180 10.41 16.64 5.58
N ILE A 181 10.27 17.70 4.80
CA ILE A 181 9.22 17.81 3.77
C ILE A 181 9.34 16.71 2.72
N HIS A 182 10.54 16.57 2.15
CA HIS A 182 10.82 15.62 1.07
C HIS A 182 10.50 14.19 1.52
N VAL A 183 11.14 13.75 2.60
CA VAL A 183 11.05 12.35 3.05
C VAL A 183 9.64 12.04 3.55
N ALA A 184 8.96 12.97 4.23
CA ALA A 184 7.56 12.79 4.63
C ALA A 184 6.65 12.53 3.42
N ALA A 185 6.75 13.35 2.37
CA ALA A 185 5.94 13.17 1.17
C ALA A 185 6.25 11.83 0.46
N VAL A 186 7.52 11.45 0.37
CA VAL A 186 7.95 10.19 -0.26
C VAL A 186 7.49 8.98 0.57
N MET A 187 7.56 9.02 1.91
CA MET A 187 7.06 7.93 2.77
C MET A 187 5.53 7.80 2.71
N ILE A 188 4.80 8.92 2.72
CA ILE A 188 3.34 8.92 2.64
C ILE A 188 2.87 8.28 1.34
N SER A 189 3.41 8.74 0.21
CA SER A 189 3.09 8.18 -1.09
C SER A 189 3.51 6.72 -1.23
N SER A 190 4.71 6.35 -0.75
CA SER A 190 5.18 4.95 -0.75
C SER A 190 4.27 4.01 0.02
N GLY A 191 3.82 4.39 1.22
CA GLY A 191 2.90 3.58 2.00
C GLY A 191 1.57 3.35 1.28
N ILE A 192 1.06 4.37 0.58
CA ILE A 192 -0.20 4.26 -0.18
C ILE A 192 -0.01 3.41 -1.45
N PHE A 193 1.11 3.56 -2.17
CA PHE A 193 1.44 2.71 -3.33
C PHE A 193 1.58 1.24 -2.94
N LEU A 194 2.22 0.95 -1.80
CA LEU A 194 2.33 -0.39 -1.25
C LEU A 194 0.96 -1.02 -1.01
N VAL A 195 0.01 -0.30 -0.40
CA VAL A 195 -1.36 -0.82 -0.24
C VAL A 195 -2.04 -0.96 -1.60
N GLY A 196 -1.80 -0.05 -2.54
CA GLY A 196 -2.38 -0.04 -3.89
C GLY A 196 -1.98 -1.24 -4.76
N VAL A 197 -0.78 -1.80 -4.59
CA VAL A 197 -0.33 -2.96 -5.40
C VAL A 197 -1.11 -4.24 -5.08
N VAL A 198 -1.66 -4.34 -3.86
CA VAL A 198 -2.45 -5.50 -3.42
C VAL A 198 -3.74 -5.65 -4.24
N PRO A 199 -4.65 -4.66 -4.32
CA PRO A 199 -5.82 -4.77 -5.19
C PRO A 199 -5.46 -4.86 -6.68
N ALA A 200 -4.34 -4.28 -7.13
CA ALA A 200 -3.87 -4.44 -8.51
C ALA A 200 -3.52 -5.90 -8.84
N THR A 201 -2.81 -6.57 -7.94
CA THR A 201 -2.46 -7.98 -8.06
C THR A 201 -3.71 -8.86 -7.99
N MET A 202 -4.58 -8.59 -7.02
CA MET A 202 -5.83 -9.34 -6.86
C MET A 202 -6.79 -9.16 -8.04
N TYR A 203 -6.78 -8.00 -8.70
CA TYR A 203 -7.51 -7.78 -9.94
C TYR A 203 -7.06 -8.77 -11.02
N LEU A 204 -5.75 -8.93 -11.23
CA LEU A 204 -5.22 -9.84 -12.25
C LEU A 204 -5.55 -11.30 -11.94
N LEU A 205 -5.46 -11.70 -10.67
CA LEU A 205 -5.85 -13.04 -10.23
C LEU A 205 -7.35 -13.27 -10.45
N ARG A 206 -8.19 -12.29 -10.11
CA ARG A 206 -9.65 -12.34 -10.31
C ARG A 206 -10.02 -12.45 -11.79
N THR A 207 -9.53 -11.52 -12.61
CA THR A 207 -9.82 -11.50 -14.05
C THR A 207 -9.29 -12.75 -14.74
N GLY A 208 -8.11 -13.26 -14.35
CA GLY A 208 -7.61 -14.53 -14.87
C GLY A 208 -8.53 -15.71 -14.52
N TYR A 209 -9.01 -15.78 -13.28
CA TYR A 209 -9.96 -16.81 -12.85
C TYR A 209 -11.31 -16.73 -13.57
N ASP A 210 -11.84 -15.52 -13.76
CA ASP A 210 -13.09 -15.27 -14.49
C ASP A 210 -12.96 -15.64 -15.97
N ASN A 211 -11.77 -15.46 -16.56
CA ASN A 211 -11.43 -15.90 -17.93
C ASN A 211 -11.11 -17.41 -18.03
N GLY A 212 -11.43 -18.19 -17.01
CA GLY A 212 -11.29 -19.65 -17.02
C GLY A 212 -9.91 -20.20 -16.65
N LYS A 213 -8.93 -19.36 -16.27
CA LYS A 213 -7.64 -19.87 -15.78
C LYS A 213 -7.83 -20.54 -14.42
N ARG A 214 -7.50 -21.83 -14.34
CA ARG A 214 -7.67 -22.65 -13.11
C ARG A 214 -6.36 -23.10 -12.45
N SER A 215 -5.21 -22.64 -12.93
CA SER A 215 -3.91 -22.91 -12.31
C SER A 215 -3.59 -21.93 -11.17
N PHE A 216 -2.72 -22.33 -10.24
CA PHE A 216 -2.10 -21.39 -9.30
C PHE A 216 -1.22 -20.38 -10.06
N PRO A 217 -1.21 -19.07 -9.70
CA PRO A 217 -1.89 -18.43 -8.57
C PRO A 217 -3.35 -17.97 -8.85
N TYR A 218 -3.89 -18.15 -10.05
CA TYR A 218 -5.23 -17.66 -10.43
C TYR A 218 -6.38 -18.29 -9.61
N THR A 219 -6.19 -19.48 -9.04
CA THR A 219 -7.15 -20.10 -8.11
C THR A 219 -7.46 -19.23 -6.88
N LEU A 220 -6.53 -18.36 -6.47
CA LEU A 220 -6.76 -17.38 -5.41
C LEU A 220 -7.84 -16.37 -5.82
N GLY A 221 -7.95 -16.01 -7.10
CA GLY A 221 -8.97 -15.10 -7.64
C GLY A 221 -10.42 -15.56 -7.42
N ARG A 222 -10.64 -16.85 -7.15
CA ARG A 222 -11.96 -17.43 -6.86
C ARG A 222 -12.71 -16.73 -5.73
N ARG A 223 -11.98 -16.27 -4.71
CA ARG A 223 -12.54 -15.60 -3.52
C ARG A 223 -12.20 -14.12 -3.44
N ALA A 224 -11.59 -13.58 -4.49
CA ALA A 224 -11.32 -12.15 -4.58
C ALA A 224 -12.62 -11.37 -4.78
N PRO A 225 -12.67 -10.09 -4.34
CA PRO A 225 -13.75 -9.17 -4.67
C PRO A 225 -13.97 -9.04 -6.18
N ALA A 226 -15.09 -8.42 -6.56
CA ALA A 226 -15.34 -8.07 -7.94
C ALA A 226 -14.17 -7.25 -8.53
N ALA A 227 -13.76 -7.59 -9.76
CA ALA A 227 -12.63 -6.94 -10.44
C ALA A 227 -12.82 -5.42 -10.52
N ALA A 228 -14.03 -4.93 -10.78
CA ALA A 228 -14.33 -3.50 -10.82
C ALA A 228 -14.05 -2.78 -9.48
N LEU A 229 -14.29 -3.45 -8.34
CA LEU A 229 -13.98 -2.87 -7.02
C LEU A 229 -12.46 -2.80 -6.79
N LEU A 230 -11.74 -3.86 -7.16
CA LEU A 230 -10.29 -3.91 -7.05
C LEU A 230 -9.64 -2.83 -7.92
N GLU A 231 -10.08 -2.70 -9.17
CA GLU A 231 -9.60 -1.66 -10.09
C GLU A 231 -9.86 -0.25 -9.56
N ARG A 232 -11.07 0.02 -9.04
CA ARG A 232 -11.39 1.32 -8.41
C ARG A 232 -10.53 1.61 -7.19
N LEU A 233 -10.28 0.61 -6.35
CA LEU A 233 -9.44 0.76 -5.16
C LEU A 233 -7.99 1.07 -5.55
N THR A 234 -7.44 0.29 -6.50
CA THR A 234 -6.11 0.53 -7.07
C THR A 234 -6.01 1.96 -7.59
N PHE A 235 -6.96 2.40 -8.40
CA PHE A 235 -6.92 3.75 -8.96
C PHE A 235 -6.98 4.84 -7.90
N ARG A 236 -7.92 4.75 -6.95
CA ARG A 236 -8.06 5.77 -5.90
C ARG A 236 -6.78 5.92 -5.08
N MET A 237 -6.12 4.80 -4.75
CA MET A 237 -4.85 4.82 -4.00
C MET A 237 -3.73 5.45 -4.83
N HIS A 238 -3.53 4.98 -6.06
CA HIS A 238 -2.44 5.47 -6.91
C HIS A 238 -2.64 6.91 -7.39
N ALA A 239 -3.86 7.29 -7.74
CA ALA A 239 -4.17 8.67 -8.15
C ALA A 239 -4.00 9.66 -7.00
N PHE A 240 -4.21 9.22 -5.75
CA PHE A 240 -3.94 10.06 -4.57
C PHE A 240 -2.45 10.10 -4.21
N ALA A 241 -1.75 8.96 -4.31
CA ALA A 241 -0.32 8.88 -4.01
C ALA A 241 0.56 9.60 -5.05
N PHE A 242 0.17 9.60 -6.32
CA PHE A 242 0.99 10.11 -7.41
C PHE A 242 1.32 11.62 -7.32
N PRO A 243 0.37 12.53 -7.02
CA PRO A 243 0.70 13.93 -6.77
C PRO A 243 1.64 14.13 -5.59
N ILE A 244 1.46 13.35 -4.52
CA ILE A 244 2.31 13.39 -3.32
C ILE A 244 3.73 12.92 -3.67
N TRP A 245 3.87 11.85 -4.46
CA TRP A 245 5.16 11.39 -4.97
C TRP A 245 5.80 12.40 -5.90
N THR A 246 5.01 13.02 -6.79
CA THR A 246 5.50 14.07 -7.70
C THR A 246 6.09 15.23 -6.90
N PHE A 247 5.34 15.73 -5.91
CA PHE A 247 5.83 16.77 -5.01
C PHE A 247 7.06 16.31 -4.21
N GLY A 248 6.99 15.16 -3.57
CA GLY A 248 8.07 14.63 -2.73
C GLY A 248 9.34 14.39 -3.52
N ALA A 249 9.29 13.50 -4.51
CA ALA A 249 10.47 13.03 -5.21
C ALA A 249 10.99 13.98 -6.29
N LEU A 250 10.12 14.70 -7.02
CA LEU A 250 10.53 15.49 -8.20
C LEU A 250 10.57 17.00 -7.94
N ILE A 251 10.04 17.48 -6.81
CA ILE A 251 10.04 18.92 -6.46
C ILE A 251 10.84 19.13 -5.16
N ALA A 252 10.35 18.60 -4.04
CA ALA A 252 10.99 18.75 -2.74
C ALA A 252 12.36 18.03 -2.68
N GLY A 253 12.52 16.91 -3.37
CA GLY A 253 13.78 16.17 -3.48
C GLY A 253 14.89 17.01 -4.06
N PRO A 254 14.74 17.56 -5.29
CA PRO A 254 15.72 18.47 -5.87
C PRO A 254 16.04 19.69 -5.01
N ILE A 255 15.04 20.28 -4.35
CA ILE A 255 15.25 21.44 -3.46
C ILE A 255 16.11 21.04 -2.25
N TRP A 256 15.81 19.90 -1.64
CA TRP A 256 16.64 19.35 -0.56
C TRP A 256 18.06 19.01 -1.04
N ALA A 257 18.19 18.48 -2.25
CA ALA A 257 19.48 18.15 -2.84
C ALA A 257 20.35 19.40 -3.05
N GLU A 258 19.77 20.52 -3.50
CA GLU A 258 20.50 21.78 -3.60
C GLU A 258 21.01 22.25 -2.24
N ALA A 259 20.14 22.21 -1.22
CA ALA A 259 20.51 22.61 0.13
C ALA A 259 21.59 21.72 0.78
N SER A 260 21.72 20.46 0.35
CA SER A 260 22.60 19.46 0.99
C SER A 260 23.91 19.22 0.24
N TRP A 261 23.87 19.27 -1.09
CA TRP A 261 24.99 18.93 -1.97
C TRP A 261 25.32 20.03 -3.00
N GLY A 262 24.63 21.17 -2.96
CA GLY A 262 24.87 22.31 -3.86
C GLY A 262 24.34 22.13 -5.29
N ARG A 263 23.51 21.11 -5.55
CA ARG A 263 22.90 20.86 -6.86
C ARG A 263 21.48 20.30 -6.77
N TYR A 264 20.59 20.72 -7.67
CA TYR A 264 19.20 20.22 -7.70
C TYR A 264 19.06 18.77 -8.15
N TRP A 265 19.90 18.32 -9.07
CA TRP A 265 19.83 16.97 -9.64
C TRP A 265 21.18 16.60 -10.23
N GLY A 266 21.52 15.32 -10.20
CA GLY A 266 22.83 14.81 -10.62
C GLY A 266 22.78 13.39 -11.16
N TRP A 267 21.60 12.84 -11.44
CA TRP A 267 21.42 11.56 -12.11
C TRP A 267 22.06 10.38 -11.37
N ASP A 268 22.16 10.47 -10.04
CA ASP A 268 22.59 9.32 -9.25
C ASP A 268 21.50 8.23 -9.23
N PRO A 269 21.84 6.98 -8.89
CA PRO A 269 20.89 5.88 -8.98
C PRO A 269 19.56 6.12 -8.24
N LYS A 270 19.55 6.82 -7.09
CA LYS A 270 18.29 7.09 -6.36
C LYS A 270 17.39 8.08 -7.08
N GLU A 271 17.99 9.16 -7.57
CA GLU A 271 17.32 10.16 -8.40
C GLU A 271 16.74 9.51 -9.68
N VAL A 272 17.55 8.70 -10.37
CA VAL A 272 17.13 7.98 -11.60
C VAL A 272 15.97 7.01 -11.32
N TRP A 273 16.07 6.17 -10.30
CA TRP A 273 15.01 5.21 -9.99
C TRP A 273 13.75 5.87 -9.42
N ALA A 274 13.86 7.03 -8.77
CA ALA A 274 12.72 7.85 -8.40
C ALA A 274 11.99 8.39 -9.64
N PHE A 275 12.74 8.87 -10.64
CA PHE A 275 12.19 9.32 -11.91
C PHE A 275 11.56 8.17 -12.72
N ILE A 276 12.23 7.02 -12.81
CA ILE A 276 11.67 5.81 -13.46
C ILE A 276 10.32 5.44 -12.82
N SER A 277 10.27 5.40 -11.48
CA SER A 277 9.03 5.09 -10.76
C SER A 277 7.92 6.11 -11.06
N TRP A 278 8.26 7.39 -11.14
CA TRP A 278 7.32 8.44 -11.56
C TRP A 278 6.80 8.19 -12.98
N VAL A 279 7.67 7.90 -13.95
CA VAL A 279 7.28 7.61 -15.35
C VAL A 279 6.36 6.40 -15.44
N VAL A 280 6.67 5.32 -14.72
CA VAL A 280 5.85 4.10 -14.73
C VAL A 280 4.46 4.37 -14.14
N TYR A 281 4.36 5.09 -13.02
CA TYR A 281 3.05 5.42 -12.44
C TYR A 281 2.27 6.47 -13.25
N ALA A 282 2.95 7.43 -13.89
CA ALA A 282 2.32 8.32 -14.86
C ALA A 282 1.76 7.50 -16.04
N GLY A 283 2.54 6.54 -16.54
CA GLY A 283 2.12 5.58 -17.55
C GLY A 283 0.93 4.73 -17.10
N TYR A 284 0.86 4.32 -15.83
CA TYR A 284 -0.31 3.64 -15.27
C TYR A 284 -1.56 4.52 -15.32
N LEU A 285 -1.48 5.77 -14.85
CA LEU A 285 -2.60 6.69 -14.84
C LEU A 285 -3.07 7.01 -16.27
N HIS A 286 -2.12 7.21 -17.19
CA HIS A 286 -2.40 7.41 -18.61
C HIS A 286 -3.07 6.17 -19.22
N ALA A 287 -2.50 4.98 -19.03
CA ALA A 287 -3.07 3.70 -19.48
C ALA A 287 -4.49 3.47 -18.94
N ARG A 288 -4.79 3.93 -17.74
CA ARG A 288 -6.15 3.85 -17.20
C ARG A 288 -7.08 4.92 -17.78
N ALA A 289 -6.60 6.11 -18.10
CA ALA A 289 -7.40 7.15 -18.75
C ALA A 289 -7.71 6.81 -20.22
N THR A 290 -6.85 6.03 -20.88
CA THR A 290 -6.96 5.70 -22.31
C THR A 290 -7.99 4.57 -22.55
N PRO A 291 -9.10 4.83 -23.27
CA PRO A 291 -10.15 3.83 -23.50
C PRO A 291 -9.69 2.57 -24.27
N SER A 292 -8.71 2.71 -25.16
CA SER A 292 -8.19 1.60 -25.98
C SER A 292 -7.29 0.63 -25.20
N VAL A 293 -6.84 0.99 -23.99
CA VAL A 293 -5.92 0.17 -23.20
C VAL A 293 -6.70 -0.77 -22.28
N LYS A 294 -6.39 -2.06 -22.36
CA LYS A 294 -6.98 -3.07 -21.48
C LYS A 294 -6.65 -2.77 -20.02
N ARG A 295 -7.64 -2.90 -19.14
CA ARG A 295 -7.47 -2.73 -17.69
C ARG A 295 -6.41 -3.66 -17.09
N THR A 296 -6.25 -4.87 -17.64
CA THR A 296 -5.17 -5.80 -17.25
C THR A 296 -3.79 -5.23 -17.52
N THR A 297 -3.61 -4.52 -18.64
CA THR A 297 -2.34 -3.85 -18.97
C THR A 297 -2.04 -2.75 -17.96
N ALA A 298 -3.03 -1.92 -17.62
CA ALA A 298 -2.87 -0.92 -16.58
C ALA A 298 -2.47 -1.54 -15.23
N MET A 299 -3.10 -2.65 -14.80
CA MET A 299 -2.72 -3.30 -13.53
C MET A 299 -1.28 -3.86 -13.55
N TRP A 300 -0.80 -4.38 -14.69
CA TRP A 300 0.60 -4.77 -14.82
C TRP A 300 1.56 -3.59 -14.69
N ILE A 301 1.20 -2.43 -15.27
CA ILE A 301 2.00 -1.20 -15.13
C ILE A 301 2.03 -0.73 -13.67
N ALA A 302 0.91 -0.81 -12.94
CA ALA A 302 0.89 -0.49 -11.51
C ALA A 302 1.83 -1.40 -10.69
N ILE A 303 1.83 -2.71 -10.97
CA ILE A 303 2.74 -3.66 -10.31
C ILE A 303 4.20 -3.36 -10.68
N ALA A 304 4.48 -3.06 -11.95
CA ALA A 304 5.81 -2.64 -12.39
C ALA A 304 6.28 -1.39 -11.65
N GLY A 305 5.40 -0.40 -11.45
CA GLY A 305 5.71 0.81 -10.67
C GLY A 305 6.07 0.49 -9.21
N PHE A 306 5.42 -0.50 -8.60
CA PHE A 306 5.81 -0.92 -7.25
C PHE A 306 7.18 -1.62 -7.24
N VAL A 307 7.47 -2.43 -8.26
CA VAL A 307 8.80 -3.07 -8.42
C VAL A 307 9.90 -2.03 -8.62
N THR A 308 9.67 -0.96 -9.39
CA THR A 308 10.67 0.11 -9.54
C THR A 308 10.89 0.87 -8.23
N MET A 309 9.86 1.04 -7.39
CA MET A 309 10.03 1.59 -6.05
C MET A 309 10.84 0.68 -5.12
N LEU A 310 10.61 -0.64 -5.17
CA LEU A 310 11.43 -1.60 -4.42
C LEU A 310 12.89 -1.59 -4.90
N MET A 311 13.12 -1.41 -6.20
CA MET A 311 14.45 -1.22 -6.75
C MET A 311 15.11 0.05 -6.22
N ASN A 312 14.38 1.15 -6.06
CA ASN A 312 14.91 2.37 -5.44
C ASN A 312 15.22 2.19 -3.93
N LEU A 313 14.36 1.45 -3.22
CA LEU A 313 14.49 1.26 -1.78
C LEU A 313 15.57 0.23 -1.42
N PHE A 314 15.51 -0.97 -1.98
CA PHE A 314 16.47 -2.04 -1.68
C PHE A 314 17.59 -2.08 -2.69
N GLY A 315 17.24 -2.01 -3.97
CA GLY A 315 18.19 -2.22 -5.04
C GLY A 315 19.32 -1.19 -5.03
N VAL A 316 18.97 0.10 -5.01
CA VAL A 316 19.97 1.18 -4.95
C VAL A 316 20.74 1.15 -3.63
N ASN A 317 20.07 0.99 -2.50
CA ASN A 317 20.75 0.98 -1.21
C ASN A 317 21.69 -0.22 -1.03
N LEU A 318 21.37 -1.41 -1.55
CA LEU A 318 22.15 -2.62 -1.32
C LEU A 318 23.19 -2.94 -2.40
N PHE A 319 23.00 -2.44 -3.63
CA PHE A 319 23.84 -2.83 -4.78
C PHE A 319 24.55 -1.67 -5.46
N PHE A 320 24.30 -0.41 -5.07
CA PHE A 320 24.92 0.75 -5.71
C PHE A 320 25.54 1.68 -4.65
N GLU A 321 26.77 2.12 -4.92
CA GLU A 321 27.42 3.19 -4.16
C GLU A 321 26.92 4.57 -4.65
N GLY A 322 26.60 5.49 -3.75
CA GLY A 322 26.14 6.85 -4.10
C GLY A 322 25.83 7.73 -2.88
N LEU A 323 25.68 9.04 -3.10
CA LEU A 323 25.42 10.05 -2.05
C LEU A 323 24.15 9.78 -1.21
N HIS A 324 23.25 8.95 -1.72
CA HIS A 324 22.00 8.55 -1.08
C HIS A 324 21.98 7.08 -0.63
N SER A 325 23.12 6.38 -0.65
CA SER A 325 23.23 5.05 -0.08
C SER A 325 23.29 5.17 1.44
N TYR A 326 22.19 4.79 2.11
CA TYR A 326 22.13 4.74 3.58
C TYR A 326 22.46 3.35 4.12
N ALA A 327 22.95 2.43 3.27
CA ALA A 327 23.29 1.07 3.70
C ALA A 327 24.60 1.02 4.51
N ASP A 328 25.51 1.97 4.29
CA ASP A 328 26.85 1.95 4.89
C ASP A 328 27.18 3.22 5.69
N ALA A 329 26.18 3.84 6.35
CA ALA A 329 26.46 4.87 7.36
C ALA A 329 26.85 4.21 8.71
N GLY A 330 27.91 3.40 8.67
CA GLY A 330 28.54 2.73 9.82
C GLY A 330 30.05 2.75 9.69
#